data_AF-A0A373INV4-F1
#
_entry.id   AF-A0A373INV4-F1
#
_cell.length_a   1.000
_cell.length_b   1.000
_cell.length_c   1.000
_cell.angle_alpha   90.00
_cell.angle_beta   90.00
_cell.angle_gamma   90.00
#
_symmetry.space_group_name_H-M   'P 1'
#
loop_
_entity.id
_entity.type
_entity.pdbx_description
1 polymer ?
#
loop_
_entity_poly.entity_id
_entity_poly.type
_entity_poly.pdbx_seq_one_letter_code
_entity_poly.pdbx_strand_id
1 'polypeptide(L)'
;MENITIQTIISIVAACISLIAVIVSIYYNHKNNKQYLKSLEPLLSFKLFELKSELYLRITNTGKSAANDITIEIKKIENNGDRNELNLDELFDKEFELYPGESTQGRIAFWGETVCSSAFPKIDINVQYKKGVTGKLVNMERTVIFSPSYDNKIYGDFNIDLRELNKNMNVMAKANLRTANYLDGCQVAPFDELNILAHRSLHDDMQSLKDGENASTIMERTDVIKNRI
;
A
#
# COMPACT_ATOMS: atom_id res chain seq x y z
N MET A 1 33.05 40.04 69.72
CA MET A 1 32.23 39.93 68.49
C MET A 1 33.09 40.43 67.35
N GLU A 2 33.61 39.53 66.52
CA GLU A 2 34.37 39.93 65.33
C GLU A 2 33.46 40.67 64.36
N ASN A 3 33.88 41.87 63.93
CA ASN A 3 33.17 42.63 62.91
C ASN A 3 33.31 41.89 61.58
N ILE A 4 32.21 41.30 61.11
CA ILE A 4 32.13 40.71 59.77
C ILE A 4 32.47 41.81 58.76
N THR A 5 33.54 41.61 57.98
CA THR A 5 33.98 42.59 56.98
C THR A 5 33.01 42.61 55.79
N ILE A 6 32.89 43.74 55.10
CA ILE A 6 32.07 43.88 53.90
C ILE A 6 32.46 42.82 52.84
N GLN A 7 33.74 42.45 52.75
CA GLN A 7 34.22 41.38 51.86
C GLN A 7 33.64 40.00 52.22
N THR A 8 33.50 39.70 53.51
CA THR A 8 32.88 38.44 53.97
C THR A 8 31.41 38.39 53.59
N ILE A 9 30.68 39.50 53.70
CA ILE A 9 29.26 39.59 53.30
C ILE A 9 29.12 39.37 51.79
N ILE A 10 29.94 40.04 50.98
CA ILE A 10 29.93 39.89 49.52
C ILE A 10 30.22 38.43 49.12
N SER A 11 31.19 37.79 49.78
CA SER A 11 31.55 36.39 49.51
C SER A 11 30.42 35.43 49.84
N ILE A 12 29.69 35.65 50.94
CA ILE A 12 28.52 34.85 51.31
C ILE A 12 27.40 35.01 50.28
N VAL A 13 27.10 36.25 49.85
CA VAL A 13 26.07 36.52 48.84
C VAL A 13 26.45 35.87 47.50
N ALA A 14 27.70 36.01 47.07
CA ALA A 14 28.20 35.38 45.86
C ALA A 14 28.08 33.85 45.93
N ALA A 15 28.45 33.24 47.06
CA ALA A 15 28.32 31.79 47.28
C ALA A 15 26.86 31.33 47.20
N CYS A 16 25.92 32.08 47.76
CA CYS A 16 24.48 31.79 47.66
C CYS A 16 23.97 31.86 46.21
N ILE A 17 24.37 32.89 45.45
CA ILE A 17 23.99 33.04 44.04
C ILE A 17 24.55 31.87 43.21
N SER A 18 25.82 31.51 43.43
CA SER A 18 26.44 30.36 42.77
C SER A 18 25.74 29.05 43.12
N LEU A 19 25.35 28.84 44.38
CA LEU A 19 24.62 27.64 44.80
C LEU A 19 23.26 27.53 44.11
N ILE A 20 22.50 28.63 44.04
CA ILE A 20 21.21 28.68 43.33
C ILE A 20 21.42 28.38 41.84
N ALA A 21 22.43 28.97 41.22
CA ALA A 21 22.74 28.73 39.80
C ALA A 21 23.07 27.25 39.53
N VAL A 22 23.83 26.59 40.41
CA VAL A 22 24.14 25.16 40.30
C VAL A 22 22.87 24.30 40.42
N ILE A 23 22.01 24.57 41.41
CA ILE A 23 20.75 23.84 41.60
C ILE A 23 19.85 23.96 40.36
N VAL A 24 19.71 25.18 39.84
CA VAL A 24 18.92 25.47 38.64
C VAL A 24 19.51 24.74 37.42
N SER A 25 20.83 24.75 37.25
CA SER A 25 21.52 24.05 36.15
C SER A 25 21.28 22.54 36.19
N ILE A 26 21.40 21.92 37.37
CA ILE A 26 21.13 20.48 37.57
C ILE A 26 19.68 20.15 37.24
N TYR A 27 18.74 20.98 37.70
CA TYR A 27 17.31 20.78 37.43
C TYR A 27 16.99 20.85 35.93
N TYR A 28 17.50 21.86 35.22
CA TYR A 28 17.29 21.98 33.77
C TYR A 28 17.99 20.86 33.00
N ASN A 29 19.21 20.47 33.39
CA ASN A 29 19.91 19.36 32.78
C ASN A 29 19.11 18.06 32.91
N HIS A 30 18.61 17.76 34.12
CA HIS A 30 17.77 16.58 34.35
C HIS A 30 16.48 16.61 33.52
N LYS A 31 15.79 17.76 33.46
CA LYS A 31 14.59 17.93 32.65
C LYS A 31 14.87 17.76 31.16
N ASN A 32 15.93 18.37 30.66
CA ASN A 32 16.33 18.29 29.25
C ASN A 32 16.74 16.87 28.88
N ASN A 33 17.50 16.18 29.73
CA ASN A 33 17.88 14.79 29.50
C ASN A 33 16.65 13.87 29.44
N LYS A 34 15.67 14.07 30.34
CA LYS A 34 14.41 13.30 30.29
C LYS A 34 13.62 13.55 29.00
N GLN A 35 13.58 14.79 28.51
CA GLN A 35 12.93 15.12 27.24
C GLN A 35 13.69 14.55 26.04
N TYR A 36 15.02 14.63 26.08
CA TYR A 36 15.90 14.06 25.06
C TYR A 36 15.68 12.56 24.94
N LEU A 37 15.74 11.82 26.06
CA LEU A 37 15.46 10.38 26.07
C LEU A 37 14.06 10.07 25.54
N LYS A 38 13.05 10.85 25.93
CA LYS A 38 11.68 10.69 25.39
C LYS A 38 11.61 10.89 23.87
N SER A 39 12.38 11.83 23.33
CA SER A 39 12.44 12.09 21.89
C SER A 39 13.14 10.98 21.09
N LEU A 40 13.91 10.13 21.77
CA LEU A 40 14.60 8.99 21.17
C LEU A 40 13.77 7.71 21.20
N GLU A 41 12.67 7.66 21.96
CA GLU A 41 11.89 6.44 22.15
C GLU A 41 11.37 5.88 20.81
N PRO A 42 11.21 4.54 20.72
CA PRO A 42 10.55 3.95 19.56
C PRO A 42 9.09 4.41 19.48
N LEU A 43 8.57 4.44 18.27
CA LEU A 43 7.16 4.76 18.00
C LEU A 43 6.65 3.78 16.95
N LEU A 44 5.74 2.90 17.35
CA LEU A 44 5.15 1.94 16.41
C LEU A 44 3.92 2.56 15.73
N SER A 45 3.96 2.58 14.41
CA SER A 45 2.85 2.91 13.53
C SER A 45 2.25 1.65 12.94
N PHE A 46 0.95 1.69 12.69
CA PHE A 46 0.17 0.56 12.19
C PHE A 46 -0.64 1.01 11.00
N LYS A 47 -0.58 0.22 9.91
CA LYS A 47 -1.38 0.44 8.71
C LYS A 47 -2.08 -0.86 8.32
N LEU A 48 -3.38 -0.76 8.12
CA LEU A 48 -4.22 -1.85 7.63
C LEU A 48 -4.49 -1.63 6.14
N PHE A 49 -4.17 -2.62 5.31
CA PHE A 49 -4.30 -2.52 3.86
C PHE A 49 -4.61 -3.89 3.23
N GLU A 50 -5.18 -3.86 2.04
CA GLU A 50 -5.52 -5.05 1.26
C GLU A 50 -4.45 -5.29 0.20
N LEU A 51 -4.13 -6.57 -0.03
CA LEU A 51 -3.26 -7.01 -1.11
C LEU A 51 -3.67 -8.42 -1.56
N LYS A 52 -4.02 -8.58 -2.84
CA LYS A 52 -4.35 -9.88 -3.46
C LYS A 52 -5.47 -10.65 -2.72
N SER A 53 -6.54 -9.95 -2.36
CA SER A 53 -7.70 -10.48 -1.63
C SER A 53 -7.40 -10.95 -0.20
N GLU A 54 -6.31 -10.46 0.38
CA GLU A 54 -5.92 -10.70 1.77
C GLU A 54 -5.71 -9.37 2.50
N LEU A 55 -6.01 -9.37 3.79
CA LEU A 55 -5.90 -8.20 4.65
C LEU A 55 -4.62 -8.31 5.48
N TYR A 56 -3.78 -7.28 5.41
CA TYR A 56 -2.47 -7.23 6.06
C TYR A 56 -2.39 -6.09 7.07
N LEU A 57 -1.77 -6.37 8.22
CA LEU A 57 -1.33 -5.37 9.17
C LEU A 57 0.17 -5.12 8.99
N ARG A 58 0.53 -3.91 8.54
CA ARG A 58 1.92 -3.44 8.54
C ARG A 58 2.22 -2.72 9.84
N ILE A 59 3.35 -3.07 10.43
CA ILE A 59 3.93 -2.41 11.60
C ILE A 59 5.22 -1.74 11.17
N THR A 60 5.41 -0.49 11.59
CA THR A 60 6.61 0.28 11.25
C THR A 60 7.09 1.02 12.48
N ASN A 61 8.38 0.94 12.77
CA ASN A 61 8.99 1.77 13.80
C ASN A 61 9.37 3.13 13.21
N THR A 62 8.55 4.15 13.46
CA THR A 62 8.80 5.53 13.03
C THR A 62 9.55 6.36 14.09
N GLY A 63 9.94 5.73 15.20
CA GLY A 63 10.74 6.34 16.26
C GLY A 63 12.23 6.41 15.92
N LYS A 64 13.05 6.76 16.91
CA LYS A 64 14.51 6.95 16.74
C LYS A 64 15.37 5.90 17.44
N SER A 65 14.76 4.92 18.11
CA SER A 65 15.45 3.76 18.68
C SER A 65 14.66 2.48 18.45
N ALA A 66 15.27 1.33 18.72
CA ALA A 66 14.65 0.03 18.53
C ALA A 66 13.46 -0.19 19.48
N ALA A 67 12.46 -0.90 18.97
CA ALA A 67 11.42 -1.53 19.78
C ALA A 67 11.74 -3.03 19.85
N ASN A 68 11.93 -3.53 21.06
CA ASN A 68 12.33 -4.92 21.31
C ASN A 68 11.16 -5.69 21.91
N ASP A 69 11.18 -7.01 21.77
CA ASP A 69 10.18 -7.93 22.33
C ASP A 69 8.76 -7.50 21.98
N ILE A 70 8.55 -7.12 20.73
CA ILE A 70 7.25 -6.67 20.22
C ILE A 70 6.33 -7.90 20.17
N THR A 71 5.19 -7.80 20.85
CA THR A 71 4.10 -8.76 20.78
C THR A 71 2.83 -8.03 20.36
N ILE A 72 2.09 -8.60 19.41
CA ILE A 72 0.85 -8.01 18.89
C ILE A 72 -0.25 -9.05 18.93
N GLU A 73 -1.28 -8.75 19.71
CA GLU A 73 -2.50 -9.54 19.79
C GLU A 73 -3.60 -8.85 18.98
N ILE A 74 -4.16 -9.56 17.99
CA ILE A 74 -5.31 -9.10 17.21
C ILE A 74 -6.58 -9.61 17.89
N LYS A 75 -7.34 -8.72 18.55
CA LYS A 75 -8.52 -9.12 19.35
C LYS A 75 -9.73 -9.46 18.49
N LYS A 76 -10.04 -8.59 17.52
CA LYS A 76 -11.19 -8.76 16.63
C LYS A 76 -11.03 -7.95 15.35
N ILE A 77 -11.77 -8.36 14.33
CA ILE A 77 -12.01 -7.64 13.09
C ILE A 77 -13.51 -7.36 12.93
N GLU A 78 -13.84 -6.17 12.47
CA GLU A 78 -15.20 -5.72 12.21
C GLU A 78 -15.28 -5.13 10.79
N ASN A 79 -16.47 -5.19 10.19
CA ASN A 79 -16.79 -4.52 8.93
C ASN A 79 -15.92 -4.94 7.72
N ASN A 80 -15.48 -6.20 7.70
CA ASN A 80 -14.75 -6.78 6.58
C ASN A 80 -15.71 -7.45 5.57
N GLY A 81 -16.79 -6.76 5.19
CA GLY A 81 -17.85 -7.31 4.34
C GLY A 81 -18.51 -8.55 4.97
N ASP A 82 -18.60 -9.64 4.21
CA ASP A 82 -19.25 -10.88 4.64
C ASP A 82 -18.35 -11.80 5.50
N ARG A 83 -17.10 -11.41 5.77
CA ARG A 83 -16.11 -12.26 6.46
C ARG A 83 -15.38 -11.55 7.59
N ASN A 84 -15.83 -11.70 8.83
CA ASN A 84 -15.15 -11.14 10.02
C ASN A 84 -14.31 -12.18 10.78
N GLU A 85 -13.77 -13.17 10.08
CA GLU A 85 -12.93 -14.22 10.66
C GLU A 85 -11.45 -13.82 10.59
N LEU A 86 -10.73 -14.05 11.68
CA LEU A 86 -9.28 -13.84 11.74
C LEU A 86 -8.54 -15.04 11.13
N ASN A 87 -7.53 -14.75 10.33
CA ASN A 87 -6.58 -15.70 9.79
C ASN A 87 -5.17 -15.10 9.92
N LEU A 88 -4.54 -15.37 11.07
CA LEU A 88 -3.30 -14.74 11.49
C LEU A 88 -2.09 -15.53 10.99
N ASP A 89 -1.08 -14.82 10.50
CA ASP A 89 0.24 -15.40 10.23
C ASP A 89 1.07 -15.61 11.52
N GLU A 90 2.06 -16.51 11.46
CA GLU A 90 2.97 -16.82 12.58
C GLU A 90 3.71 -15.60 13.16
N LEU A 91 3.77 -14.49 12.44
CA LEU A 91 4.32 -13.23 12.93
C LEU A 91 3.64 -12.80 14.25
N PHE A 92 2.35 -13.07 14.40
CA PHE A 92 1.56 -12.66 15.57
C PHE A 92 1.69 -13.63 16.76
N ASP A 93 2.33 -14.78 16.56
CA ASP A 93 2.58 -15.77 17.62
C ASP A 93 3.98 -15.65 18.24
N LYS A 94 4.87 -14.83 17.66
CA LYS A 94 6.27 -14.71 18.04
C LYS A 94 6.63 -13.29 18.43
N GLU A 95 7.57 -13.17 19.36
CA GLU A 95 8.22 -11.90 19.66
C GLU A 95 9.18 -11.53 18.53
N PHE A 96 9.22 -10.25 18.18
CA PHE A 96 10.17 -9.71 17.20
C PHE A 96 10.66 -8.32 17.59
N GLU A 97 11.66 -7.82 16.88
CA GLU A 97 12.19 -6.47 17.07
C GLU A 97 12.08 -5.66 15.77
N LEU A 98 12.05 -4.33 15.92
CA LEU A 98 12.10 -3.39 14.80
C LEU A 98 13.03 -2.24 15.13
N TYR A 99 14.08 -2.08 14.32
CA TYR A 99 14.95 -0.90 14.36
C TYR A 99 14.26 0.32 13.72
N PRO A 100 14.77 1.54 13.97
CA PRO A 100 14.21 2.76 13.37
C PRO A 100 14.09 2.67 11.85
N GLY A 101 12.89 2.92 11.34
CA GLY A 101 12.58 2.87 9.90
C GLY A 101 12.22 1.48 9.37
N GLU A 102 12.46 0.42 10.13
CA GLU A 102 12.09 -0.94 9.71
C GLU A 102 10.58 -1.16 9.78
N SER A 103 10.11 -2.01 8.86
CA SER A 103 8.72 -2.41 8.78
C SER A 103 8.58 -3.90 8.54
N THR A 104 7.61 -4.51 9.20
CA THR A 104 7.16 -5.88 8.93
C THR A 104 5.66 -5.88 8.64
N GLN A 105 5.15 -6.97 8.06
CA GLN A 105 3.73 -7.15 7.82
C GLN A 105 3.34 -8.62 7.94
N GLY A 106 2.13 -8.87 8.42
CA GLY A 106 1.53 -10.20 8.48
C GLY A 106 0.07 -10.15 8.06
N ARG A 107 -0.41 -11.23 7.46
CA ARG A 107 -1.83 -11.40 7.13
C ARG A 107 -2.63 -11.58 8.42
N ILE A 108 -3.80 -10.95 8.47
CA ILE A 108 -4.70 -11.02 9.62
C ILE A 108 -6.08 -11.60 9.28
N ALA A 109 -6.49 -11.56 8.02
CA ALA A 109 -7.77 -12.07 7.54
C ALA A 109 -7.78 -12.16 6.00
N PHE A 110 -8.76 -12.84 5.44
CA PHE A 110 -9.09 -12.74 4.02
C PHE A 110 -9.95 -11.51 3.76
N TRP A 111 -9.81 -10.86 2.60
CA TRP A 111 -10.68 -9.77 2.20
C TRP A 111 -12.10 -10.29 1.97
N GLY A 112 -13.10 -9.63 2.58
CA GLY A 112 -14.48 -10.11 2.58
C GLY A 112 -15.47 -9.30 1.76
N GLU A 113 -14.99 -8.40 0.89
CA GLU A 113 -15.84 -7.65 -0.05
C GLU A 113 -16.49 -8.60 -1.06
N THR A 114 -17.78 -8.42 -1.29
CA THR A 114 -18.53 -9.12 -2.32
C THR A 114 -19.33 -8.14 -3.17
N VAL A 115 -19.98 -8.61 -4.22
CA VAL A 115 -20.89 -7.78 -5.03
C VAL A 115 -22.07 -7.20 -4.23
N CYS A 116 -22.35 -7.76 -3.04
CA CYS A 116 -23.45 -7.36 -2.17
C CYS A 116 -23.00 -6.63 -0.89
N SER A 117 -21.70 -6.62 -0.57
CA SER A 117 -21.18 -6.04 0.66
C SER A 117 -19.83 -5.36 0.42
N SER A 118 -19.70 -4.11 0.88
CA SER A 118 -18.42 -3.42 0.90
C SER A 118 -17.61 -3.82 2.14
N ALA A 119 -16.29 -3.88 2.00
CA ALA A 119 -15.40 -4.10 3.14
C ALA A 119 -14.68 -2.79 3.50
N PHE A 120 -14.82 -2.38 4.76
CA PHE A 120 -14.05 -1.29 5.35
C PHE A 120 -13.59 -1.72 6.74
N PRO A 121 -12.61 -2.65 6.79
CA PRO A 121 -12.31 -3.35 8.02
C PRO A 121 -11.73 -2.44 9.09
N LYS A 122 -12.03 -2.80 10.33
CA LYS A 122 -11.50 -2.19 11.53
C LYS A 122 -11.02 -3.31 12.44
N ILE A 123 -9.84 -3.15 13.02
CA ILE A 123 -9.29 -4.12 13.95
C ILE A 123 -8.95 -3.46 15.28
N ASP A 124 -9.12 -4.21 16.36
CA ASP A 124 -8.64 -3.83 17.68
C ASP A 124 -7.41 -4.68 18.01
N ILE A 125 -6.30 -4.01 18.33
CA ILE A 125 -5.02 -4.63 18.62
C ILE A 125 -4.53 -4.25 20.02
N ASN A 126 -3.84 -5.18 20.65
CA ASN A 126 -3.11 -4.97 21.89
C ASN A 126 -1.62 -5.18 21.60
N VAL A 127 -0.81 -4.19 21.94
CA VAL A 127 0.60 -4.13 21.56
C VAL A 127 1.45 -3.95 22.80
N GLN A 128 2.41 -4.84 22.95
CA GLN A 128 3.41 -4.80 24.00
C GLN A 128 4.80 -4.72 23.37
N TYR A 129 5.67 -3.89 23.92
CA TYR A 129 7.09 -3.84 23.52
C TYR A 129 7.95 -3.18 24.60
N LYS A 130 9.26 -3.41 24.56
CA LYS A 130 10.26 -2.72 25.40
C LYS A 130 10.93 -1.60 24.61
N LYS A 131 11.08 -0.44 25.24
CA LYS A 131 11.82 0.68 24.65
C LYS A 131 13.31 0.39 24.64
N GLY A 132 13.97 0.42 23.48
CA GLY A 132 15.40 0.08 23.37
C GLY A 132 16.33 0.94 24.25
N VAL A 133 16.02 2.23 24.45
CA VAL A 133 16.88 3.15 25.23
C VAL A 133 16.72 2.99 26.74
N THR A 134 15.49 2.77 27.22
CA THR A 134 15.18 2.79 28.66
C THR A 134 14.86 1.41 29.23
N GLY A 135 14.67 0.40 28.38
CA GLY A 135 14.18 -0.93 28.76
C GLY A 135 12.75 -0.96 29.28
N LYS A 136 12.06 0.19 29.34
CA LYS A 136 10.72 0.28 29.90
C LYS A 136 9.73 -0.45 29.02
N LEU A 137 8.93 -1.32 29.66
CA LEU A 137 7.81 -2.01 29.03
C LEU A 137 6.67 -1.02 28.76
N VAL A 138 6.13 -1.08 27.55
CA VAL A 138 4.96 -0.34 27.11
C VAL A 138 3.88 -1.34 26.73
N ASN A 139 2.66 -1.05 27.16
CA ASN A 139 1.46 -1.73 26.72
C ASN A 139 0.48 -0.67 26.21
N MET A 140 -0.10 -0.89 25.03
CA MET A 140 -1.10 -0.02 24.44
C MET A 140 -2.16 -0.82 23.70
N GLU A 141 -3.42 -0.41 23.86
CA GLU A 141 -4.53 -0.86 23.02
C GLU A 141 -4.80 0.18 21.96
N ARG A 142 -5.06 -0.27 20.73
CA ARG A 142 -5.30 0.61 19.60
C ARG A 142 -6.31 -0.01 18.64
N THR A 143 -7.19 0.83 18.13
CA THR A 143 -7.99 0.50 16.95
C THR A 143 -7.25 0.94 15.69
N VAL A 144 -7.09 0.04 14.73
CA VAL A 144 -6.54 0.35 13.40
C VAL A 144 -7.66 0.25 12.38
N ILE A 145 -7.85 1.33 11.63
CA ILE A 145 -8.90 1.43 10.61
C ILE A 145 -8.25 1.25 9.24
N PHE A 146 -8.93 0.52 8.36
CA PHE A 146 -8.52 0.34 6.99
C PHE A 146 -8.33 1.67 6.27
N SER A 147 -7.22 1.79 5.56
CA SER A 147 -6.99 2.91 4.66
C SER A 147 -6.91 2.37 3.25
N PRO A 148 -7.85 2.73 2.35
CA PRO A 148 -7.84 2.32 0.94
C PRO A 148 -6.68 2.96 0.16
N SER A 149 -5.85 3.80 0.79
CA SER A 149 -4.78 4.51 0.12
C SER A 149 -3.62 3.59 -0.27
N TYR A 150 -3.48 3.42 -1.59
CA TYR A 150 -2.25 3.04 -2.29
C TYR A 150 -1.16 4.11 -2.10
N ASP A 151 -0.70 4.33 -0.86
CA ASP A 151 0.28 5.38 -0.54
C ASP A 151 1.64 5.17 -1.24
N ASN A 152 1.92 3.95 -1.69
CA ASN A 152 3.09 3.60 -2.49
C ASN A 152 2.64 2.88 -3.76
N LYS A 153 3.27 3.17 -4.90
CA LYS A 153 3.14 2.36 -6.13
C LYS A 153 3.40 0.90 -5.77
N ILE A 154 2.37 0.07 -5.82
CA ILE A 154 2.50 -1.37 -5.63
C ILE A 154 3.19 -1.90 -6.89
N TYR A 155 4.50 -2.11 -6.81
CA TYR A 155 5.21 -2.98 -7.75
C TYR A 155 4.88 -4.42 -7.35
N GLY A 156 3.69 -4.87 -7.74
CA GLY A 156 3.36 -6.28 -7.69
C GLY A 156 4.17 -7.00 -8.77
N ASP A 157 4.78 -8.13 -8.43
CA ASP A 157 5.22 -9.09 -9.43
C ASP A 157 3.96 -9.71 -10.04
N PHE A 158 3.39 -8.99 -11.01
CA PHE A 158 2.35 -9.53 -11.85
C PHE A 158 3.09 -10.34 -12.91
N ASN A 159 2.89 -11.66 -12.89
CA ASN A 159 3.31 -12.53 -13.99
C ASN A 159 2.41 -12.26 -15.21
N ILE A 160 2.49 -11.05 -15.74
CA ILE A 160 1.83 -10.64 -16.97
C ILE A 160 2.64 -11.30 -18.07
N ASP A 161 2.05 -12.29 -18.75
CA ASP A 161 2.68 -12.83 -19.94
C ASP A 161 2.64 -11.77 -21.05
N LEU A 162 3.71 -10.99 -21.13
CA LEU A 162 3.91 -9.95 -22.14
C LEU A 162 3.85 -10.53 -23.56
N ARG A 163 4.05 -11.85 -23.75
CA ARG A 163 3.94 -12.51 -25.05
C ARG A 163 2.47 -12.64 -25.46
N GLU A 164 1.58 -12.99 -24.53
CA GLU A 164 0.15 -13.08 -24.80
C GLU A 164 -0.45 -11.69 -25.05
N LEU A 165 -0.05 -10.68 -24.27
CA LEU A 165 -0.45 -9.29 -24.53
C LEU A 165 0.03 -8.81 -25.89
N ASN A 166 1.29 -9.06 -26.25
CA ASN A 166 1.81 -8.66 -27.54
C ASN A 166 1.10 -9.37 -28.71
N LYS A 167 0.76 -10.66 -28.54
CA LYS A 167 -0.04 -11.42 -29.52
C LYS A 167 -1.44 -10.82 -29.66
N ASN A 168 -2.12 -10.50 -28.57
CA ASN A 168 -3.47 -9.94 -28.58
C ASN A 168 -3.49 -8.53 -29.20
N MET A 169 -2.52 -7.68 -28.87
CA MET A 169 -2.36 -6.37 -29.51
C MET A 169 -2.13 -6.49 -31.02
N ASN A 170 -1.30 -7.45 -31.45
CA ASN A 170 -1.05 -7.69 -32.87
C ASN A 170 -2.32 -8.16 -33.61
N VAL A 171 -3.13 -9.03 -32.98
CA VAL A 171 -4.43 -9.45 -33.53
C VAL A 171 -5.40 -8.26 -33.65
N MET A 172 -5.48 -7.41 -32.63
CA MET A 172 -6.32 -6.20 -32.65
C MET A 172 -5.89 -5.22 -33.75
N ALA A 173 -4.59 -4.94 -33.85
CA ALA A 173 -4.04 -4.06 -34.88
C ALA A 173 -4.38 -4.57 -36.30
N LYS A 174 -4.23 -5.88 -36.54
CA LYS A 174 -4.58 -6.52 -37.82
C LYS A 174 -6.07 -6.47 -38.13
N ALA A 175 -6.93 -6.67 -37.13
CA ALA A 175 -8.38 -6.58 -37.31
C ALA A 175 -8.82 -5.15 -37.67
N ASN A 176 -8.22 -4.15 -37.02
CA ASN A 176 -8.48 -2.74 -37.31
C ASN A 176 -8.03 -2.37 -38.73
N LEU A 177 -6.82 -2.79 -39.13
CA LEU A 177 -6.30 -2.54 -40.48
C LEU A 177 -7.18 -3.18 -41.56
N ARG A 178 -7.64 -4.42 -41.35
CA ARG A 178 -8.56 -5.10 -42.28
C ARG A 178 -9.88 -4.35 -42.43
N THR A 179 -10.43 -3.85 -41.32
CA THR A 179 -11.68 -3.08 -41.32
C THR A 179 -11.51 -1.78 -42.09
N ALA A 180 -10.40 -1.06 -41.85
CA ALA A 180 -10.08 0.15 -42.58
C ALA A 180 -9.93 -0.11 -44.10
N ASN A 181 -9.18 -1.15 -44.49
CA ASN A 181 -8.99 -1.53 -45.89
C ASN A 181 -10.32 -1.91 -46.58
N TYR A 182 -11.25 -2.57 -45.86
CA TYR A 182 -12.58 -2.90 -46.38
C TYR A 182 -13.44 -1.64 -46.60
N LEU A 183 -13.41 -0.69 -45.65
CA LEU A 183 -14.23 0.52 -45.72
C LEU A 183 -13.70 1.57 -46.72
N ASP A 184 -12.39 1.84 -46.71
CA ASP A 184 -11.79 2.91 -47.52
C ASP A 184 -11.49 2.47 -48.97
N GLY A 185 -11.45 1.16 -49.25
CA GLY A 185 -11.10 0.61 -50.57
C GLY A 185 -9.63 0.79 -50.97
N CYS A 186 -8.83 1.46 -50.14
CA CYS A 186 -7.38 1.59 -50.32
C CYS A 186 -6.66 0.43 -49.62
N GLN A 187 -5.73 -0.23 -50.33
CA GLN A 187 -4.85 -1.24 -49.75
C GLN A 187 -3.59 -0.56 -49.19
N VAL A 188 -3.44 -0.55 -47.87
CA VAL A 188 -2.22 -0.05 -47.22
C VAL A 188 -1.01 -0.94 -47.59
N ALA A 189 0.15 -0.31 -47.79
CA ALA A 189 1.31 -0.90 -48.47
C ALA A 189 2.08 -1.99 -47.67
N PRO A 190 2.87 -2.84 -48.35
CA PRO A 190 3.38 -4.12 -47.81
C PRO A 190 4.41 -4.05 -46.67
N PHE A 191 4.94 -2.88 -46.33
CA PHE A 191 5.96 -2.71 -45.30
C PHE A 191 5.39 -2.48 -43.88
N ASP A 192 4.06 -2.39 -43.73
CA ASP A 192 3.35 -2.31 -42.44
C ASP A 192 3.16 -3.69 -41.75
N GLU A 193 3.97 -4.68 -42.09
CA GLU A 193 3.95 -6.07 -41.61
C GLU A 193 2.57 -6.76 -41.59
N LEU A 194 2.26 -7.36 -42.74
CA LEU A 194 1.28 -8.42 -43.02
C LEU A 194 -0.10 -7.95 -43.50
N ASN A 195 -0.07 -7.65 -44.80
CA ASN A 195 -1.11 -7.77 -45.80
C ASN A 195 -2.22 -8.77 -45.44
N ILE A 196 -3.40 -8.24 -45.09
CA ILE A 196 -4.65 -8.98 -45.26
C ILE A 196 -5.48 -8.17 -46.25
N LEU A 197 -5.32 -8.52 -47.52
CA LEU A 197 -6.15 -8.02 -48.60
C LEU A 197 -7.60 -8.30 -48.21
N ALA A 198 -8.44 -7.28 -48.14
CA ALA A 198 -9.88 -7.48 -47.94
C ALA A 198 -10.51 -8.26 -49.11
N HIS A 199 -9.76 -8.42 -50.23
CA HIS A 199 -10.13 -9.03 -51.52
C HIS A 199 -11.29 -8.35 -52.24
N ARG A 200 -12.21 -7.72 -51.49
CA ARG A 200 -13.24 -6.80 -51.92
C ARG A 200 -13.35 -5.66 -50.91
N SER A 201 -13.68 -4.49 -51.39
CA SER A 201 -14.04 -3.33 -50.56
C SER A 201 -15.56 -3.21 -50.43
N LEU A 202 -16.01 -2.40 -49.47
CA LEU A 202 -17.41 -2.02 -49.36
C LEU A 202 -17.92 -1.38 -50.66
N HIS A 203 -17.08 -0.62 -51.36
CA HIS A 203 -17.40 -0.05 -52.66
C HIS A 203 -17.73 -1.14 -53.70
N ASP A 204 -16.91 -2.18 -53.79
CA ASP A 204 -17.11 -3.29 -54.74
C ASP A 204 -18.39 -4.07 -54.44
N ASP A 205 -18.70 -4.27 -53.16
CA ASP A 205 -19.93 -4.93 -52.72
C ASP A 205 -21.16 -4.07 -53.06
N MET A 206 -21.10 -2.76 -52.84
CA MET A 206 -22.20 -1.84 -53.21
C MET A 206 -22.43 -1.77 -54.72
N GLN A 207 -21.37 -1.81 -55.52
CA GLN A 207 -21.47 -1.83 -56.98
C GLN A 207 -22.07 -3.16 -57.49
N SER A 208 -21.63 -4.29 -56.92
CA SER A 208 -22.18 -5.62 -57.25
C SER A 208 -23.67 -5.75 -56.94
N LEU A 209 -24.14 -5.10 -55.86
CA LEU A 209 -25.56 -5.03 -55.51
C LEU A 209 -26.38 -4.20 -56.51
N LYS A 210 -25.81 -3.09 -56.99
CA LYS A 210 -26.42 -2.25 -58.01
C LYS A 210 -26.53 -2.96 -59.36
N ASP A 211 -25.52 -3.76 -59.71
CA ASP A 211 -25.47 -4.53 -60.96
C ASP A 211 -26.27 -5.85 -60.89
N GLY A 212 -26.88 -6.15 -59.73
CA GLY A 212 -27.80 -7.27 -59.54
C GLY A 212 -27.13 -8.64 -59.33
N GLU A 213 -25.80 -8.69 -59.16
CA GLU A 213 -25.05 -9.95 -59.13
C GLU A 213 -25.06 -10.68 -57.78
N ASN A 214 -25.45 -10.06 -56.67
CA ASN A 214 -25.39 -10.71 -55.34
C ASN A 214 -26.48 -10.22 -54.37
N ALA A 215 -27.75 -10.53 -54.64
CA ALA A 215 -28.81 -10.39 -53.64
C ALA A 215 -28.75 -11.55 -52.62
N SER A 216 -27.70 -11.63 -51.81
CA SER A 216 -27.66 -12.62 -50.72
C SER A 216 -28.56 -12.17 -49.57
N THR A 217 -29.44 -13.06 -49.11
CA THR A 217 -30.26 -12.85 -47.91
C THR A 217 -29.36 -12.73 -46.68
N ILE A 218 -29.63 -11.75 -45.82
CA ILE A 218 -28.90 -11.60 -44.54
C ILE A 218 -29.08 -12.89 -43.74
N MET A 219 -27.99 -13.60 -43.48
CA MET A 219 -27.99 -14.82 -42.66
C MET A 219 -27.76 -14.47 -41.20
N GLU A 220 -28.51 -15.12 -40.32
CA GLU A 220 -28.32 -15.03 -38.87
C GLU A 220 -26.94 -15.57 -38.47
N ARG A 221 -26.34 -14.96 -37.44
CA ARG A 221 -24.95 -15.23 -37.03
C ARG A 221 -24.73 -16.69 -36.62
N THR A 222 -25.75 -17.34 -36.09
CA THR A 222 -25.76 -18.77 -35.74
C THR A 222 -25.63 -19.71 -36.94
N ASP A 223 -26.18 -19.33 -38.10
CA ASP A 223 -26.16 -20.17 -39.30
C ASP A 223 -24.81 -20.10 -40.01
N VAL A 224 -24.15 -18.93 -39.96
CA VAL A 224 -22.78 -18.75 -40.46
C VAL A 224 -21.77 -19.60 -39.67
N ILE A 225 -21.97 -19.77 -38.36
CA ILE A 225 -21.09 -20.57 -37.50
C ILE A 225 -21.25 -22.06 -37.80
N LYS A 226 -22.48 -22.54 -37.99
CA LYS A 226 -22.74 -23.96 -38.34
C LYS A 226 -22.13 -24.36 -39.67
N ASN A 227 -22.09 -23.45 -40.64
CA ASN A 227 -21.51 -23.72 -41.98
C ASN A 227 -19.97 -23.67 -42.02
N ARG A 228 -19.29 -23.34 -40.91
CA ARG A 228 -17.82 -23.27 -40.82
C ARG A 228 -17.18 -24.45 -40.06
N ILE A 229 -17.98 -25.33 -39.46
CA ILE A 229 -17.54 -26.58 -38.82
C ILE A 229 -17.67 -27.71 -39.85
#